data_AF-A0A662I4G6-F1
#
_entry.id   AF-A0A662I4G6-F1
#
_cell.length_a   1.000
_cell.length_b   1.000
_cell.length_c   1.000
_cell.angle_alpha   90.00
_cell.angle_beta   90.00
_cell.angle_gamma   90.00
#
_symmetry.space_group_name_H-M   'P 1'
#
loop_
_entity.id
_entity.type
_entity.pdbx_description
1 polymer ?
#
loop_
_entity_poly.entity_id
_entity_poly.type
_entity_poly.pdbx_seq_one_letter_code
_entity_poly.pdbx_strand_id
1 'polypeptide(L)' 'MVVVKVVVPLDSLEGLESEVAEHFGRAPYFALVELEGGEARVEFFENPRRLGRPPGAYVAEMGVDYVAI' A
#
# COMPACT_ATOMS: atom_id res chain seq x y z
N MET A 1 -6.47 -12.43 -17.68
CA MET A 1 -5.80 -11.12 -17.70
C MET A 1 -4.85 -11.06 -16.52
N VAL A 2 -3.78 -10.28 -16.58
CA VAL A 2 -2.81 -10.17 -15.46
C VAL A 2 -3.28 -9.07 -14.53
N VAL A 3 -3.34 -9.37 -13.23
CA VAL A 3 -3.60 -8.39 -12.16
C VAL A 3 -2.24 -7.93 -11.64
N VAL A 4 -2.04 -6.62 -11.54
CA VAL A 4 -0.84 -6.04 -10.91
C VAL A 4 -1.21 -5.46 -9.56
N LYS A 5 -0.49 -5.85 -8.50
CA LYS A 5 -0.69 -5.41 -7.12
C LYS A 5 0.43 -4.46 -6.70
N VAL A 6 0.06 -3.25 -6.31
CA VAL A 6 1.00 -2.22 -5.89
C VAL A 6 0.65 -1.75 -4.49
N VAL A 7 1.64 -1.56 -3.62
CA VAL A 7 1.46 -0.86 -2.35
C VAL A 7 2.10 0.52 -2.39
N VAL A 8 1.35 1.52 -1.93
CA VAL A 8 1.79 2.92 -1.82
C VAL A 8 1.75 3.31 -0.34
N PRO A 9 2.86 3.78 0.27
CA PRO A 9 2.86 4.32 1.62
C PRO A 9 2.24 5.72 1.63
N LEU A 10 1.42 6.03 2.63
CA LEU A 10 0.67 7.30 2.70
C LEU A 10 0.86 8.01 4.04
N ASP A 11 0.97 9.35 4.01
CA ASP A 11 1.08 10.21 5.19
C ASP A 11 -0.29 10.61 5.78
N SER A 12 -1.34 10.62 4.97
CA SER A 12 -2.73 10.85 5.37
C SER A 12 -3.67 9.73 4.92
N LEU A 13 -4.92 9.75 5.38
CA LEU A 13 -5.99 8.85 4.94
C LEU A 13 -7.16 9.67 4.39
N GLU A 14 -6.96 10.20 3.18
CA GLU A 14 -7.88 11.09 2.46
C GLU A 14 -8.35 10.47 1.14
N GLY A 15 -8.33 9.14 1.06
CA GLY A 15 -8.67 8.40 -0.16
C GLY A 15 -7.59 8.59 -1.23
N LEU A 16 -8.01 8.88 -2.47
CA LEU A 16 -7.08 9.08 -3.60
C LEU A 16 -6.27 10.37 -3.51
N GLU A 17 -6.68 11.31 -2.66
CA GLU A 17 -5.97 12.58 -2.42
C GLU A 17 -4.90 12.45 -1.33
N SER A 18 -4.70 11.26 -0.75
CA SER A 18 -3.71 11.04 0.30
C SER A 18 -2.30 11.28 -0.24
N GLU A 19 -1.46 11.97 0.54
CA GLU A 19 -0.07 12.22 0.16
C GLU A 19 0.79 10.95 0.30
N VAL A 20 1.66 10.71 -0.70
CA VAL A 20 2.62 9.60 -0.65
C VAL A 20 3.70 9.90 0.39
N ALA A 21 3.94 8.96 1.30
CA ALA A 21 4.93 9.13 2.35
C ALA A 21 6.36 8.90 1.85
N GLU A 22 7.29 9.78 2.24
CA GLU A 22 8.73 9.68 1.93
C GLU A 22 9.37 8.41 2.54
N HIS A 23 8.80 7.90 3.63
CA HIS A 23 9.38 6.80 4.39
C HIS A 23 8.41 5.63 4.54
N PHE A 24 8.51 4.64 3.64
CA PHE A 24 7.70 3.42 3.67
C PHE A 24 7.55 2.80 5.07
N GLY A 25 8.65 2.58 5.79
CA GLY A 25 8.60 1.90 7.10
C GLY A 25 7.94 2.72 8.22
N ARG A 26 7.78 4.04 8.05
CA ARG A 26 7.20 4.96 9.02
C ARG A 26 5.83 5.50 8.62
N ALA A 27 5.42 5.31 7.37
CA ALA A 27 4.14 5.74 6.84
C ALA A 27 3.00 5.27 7.75
N PRO A 28 2.08 6.15 8.18
CA PRO A 28 0.97 5.75 9.05
C PRO A 28 -0.05 4.84 8.35
N TYR A 29 -0.19 4.97 7.03
CA TYR A 29 -1.15 4.22 6.22
C TYR A 29 -0.50 3.67 4.95
N PHE A 30 -1.23 2.78 4.29
CA PHE A 30 -0.89 2.21 2.99
C PHE A 30 -2.14 2.08 2.14
N ALA A 31 -1.98 2.24 0.82
CA ALA A 31 -2.96 1.82 -0.17
C ALA A 31 -2.48 0.55 -0.88
N LEU A 32 -3.33 -0.48 -0.94
CA LEU A 32 -3.20 -1.61 -1.85
C LEU A 32 -3.99 -1.29 -3.12
N VAL A 33 -3.30 -1.21 -4.25
CA VAL A 33 -3.87 -0.93 -5.57
C VAL A 33 -3.80 -2.20 -6.41
N GLU A 34 -4.96 -2.71 -6.82
CA GLU A 34 -5.05 -3.81 -7.79
C GLU A 34 -5.46 -3.24 -9.15
N LEU A 35 -4.62 -3.45 -10.17
CA LEU A 35 -4.84 -2.99 -11.55
C LEU A 35 -5.19 -4.18 -12.44
N GLU A 36 -6.37 -4.13 -13.08
CA GLU A 36 -6.82 -5.15 -14.02
C GLU A 36 -7.52 -4.49 -15.22
N GLY A 37 -6.98 -4.64 -16.43
CA GLY A 37 -7.68 -4.25 -17.66
C GLY A 37 -8.02 -2.76 -17.80
N GLY A 38 -7.28 -1.87 -17.12
CA GLY A 38 -7.55 -0.43 -17.09
C GLY A 38 -8.46 0.02 -15.95
N GLU A 39 -8.95 -0.92 -15.13
CA GLU A 39 -9.64 -0.63 -13.88
C GLU A 39 -8.65 -0.71 -12.71
N ALA A 40 -8.89 0.12 -11.69
CA ALA A 40 -8.14 0.13 -10.45
C ALA A 40 -9.10 -0.07 -9.27
N ARG A 41 -8.76 -1.00 -8.37
CA ARG A 41 -9.39 -1.12 -7.05
C ARG A 41 -8.38 -0.71 -6.00
N VAL A 42 -8.82 0.09 -5.03
CA VAL A 42 -7.96 0.64 -3.99
C VAL A 42 -8.53 0.32 -2.63
N GLU A 43 -7.72 -0.31 -1.79
CA GLU A 43 -8.01 -0.57 -0.38
C GLU A 43 -6.98 0.13 0.50
N PHE A 44 -7.42 0.71 1.61
CA PHE A 44 -6.55 1.42 2.54
C PHE A 44 -6.42 0.64 3.85
N PHE A 45 -5.22 0.62 4.43
CA PHE A 45 -4.95 -0.04 5.72
C PHE A 45 -3.91 0.71 6.55
N GLU A 46 -3.97 0.54 7.87
CA GLU A 46 -3.00 1.14 8.81
C GLU A 46 -1.67 0.39 8.81
N ASN A 47 -0.61 1.09 9.20
CA ASN A 47 0.70 0.48 9.33
C ASN A 47 0.71 -0.70 10.33
N PRO A 48 1.05 -1.92 9.89
CA PRO A 48 1.04 -3.13 10.71
C PRO A 48 2.10 -3.12 11.81
N ARG A 49 3.00 -2.13 11.81
CA ARG A 49 3.95 -1.88 12.90
C ARG A 49 3.25 -1.69 14.24
N ARG A 50 2.03 -1.13 14.28
CA ARG A 50 1.20 -1.04 15.49
C ARG A 50 0.86 -2.42 16.09
N LEU A 51 0.85 -3.45 15.24
CA LEU A 51 0.60 -4.84 15.59
C LEU A 51 1.91 -5.65 15.80
N GLY A 52 3.06 -4.98 15.88
CA GLY A 52 4.37 -5.62 16.04
C GLY A 52 4.89 -6.33 14.78
N ARG A 53 4.26 -6.11 13.61
CA ARG A 53 4.69 -6.71 12.35
C ARG A 53 5.53 -5.74 11.52
N PRO A 54 6.68 -6.15 10.96
CA PRO A 54 7.46 -5.32 10.05
C PRO A 54 6.66 -5.05 8.75
N PRO A 55 6.48 -3.79 8.32
CA PRO A 55 5.64 -3.46 7.16
C PRO A 55 6.14 -4.10 5.87
N GLY A 56 7.46 -4.20 5.67
CA GLY A 56 8.04 -4.85 4.50
C GLY A 56 7.69 -6.34 4.39
N ALA A 57 7.75 -7.07 5.50
CA ALA A 57 7.36 -8.48 5.54
C ALA A 57 5.85 -8.65 5.33
N TYR A 58 5.05 -7.82 5.99
CA TYR A 58 3.59 -7.84 5.88
C TYR A 58 3.11 -7.60 4.45
N VAL A 59 3.68 -6.62 3.75
CA VAL A 59 3.35 -6.31 2.36
C VAL A 59 3.85 -7.41 1.40
N ALA A 60 5.02 -8.01 1.67
CA ALA A 60 5.50 -9.14 0.87
C ALA A 60 4.59 -10.37 1.00
N GLU A 61 4.03 -10.65 2.19
CA GLU A 61 3.06 -11.72 2.42
C GLU A 61 1.76 -11.55 1.61
N MET A 62 1.40 -10.32 1.23
CA MET A 62 0.23 -10.04 0.38
C MET A 62 0.44 -10.44 -1.09
N GLY A 63 1.67 -10.79 -1.49
CA GLY A 63 1.99 -11.12 -2.87
C GLY A 63 1.90 -9.90 -3.80
N VAL A 64 2.36 -8.73 -3.32
CA VAL A 64 2.43 -7.53 -4.17
C VAL A 64 3.54 -7.64 -5.18
N ASP A 65 3.34 -7.05 -6.36
CA ASP A 65 4.34 -7.00 -7.42
C ASP A 65 5.30 -5.82 -7.23
N TYR A 66 4.79 -4.70 -6.72
CA TYR A 66 5.55 -3.45 -6.57
C TYR A 66 5.22 -2.72 -5.27
N VAL A 67 6.19 -1.94 -4.81
CA VAL A 67 6.00 -0.84 -3.86
C VAL A 67 6.37 0.45 -4.59
N ALA A 68 5.48 1.42 -4.62
CA ALA A 68 5.73 2.73 -5.22
C ALA A 68 5.95 3.76 -4.11
N ILE A 69 7.12 4.40 -4.09
CA ILE A 69 7.53 5.44 -3.13
C ILE A 69 8.12 6.63 -3.86
#